data_AF-A0A524JWI2-F1
#
_entry.id   AF-A0A524JWI2-F1
#
_cell.length_a   1.000
_cell.length_b   1.000
_cell.length_c   1.000
_cell.angle_alpha   90.00
_cell.angle_beta   90.00
_cell.angle_gamma   90.00
#
_symmetry.space_group_name_H-M   'P 1'
#
loop_
_entity.id
_entity.type
_entity.pdbx_description
1 polymer ?
#
loop_
_entity_poly.entity_id
_entity_poly.type
_entity_poly.pdbx_seq_one_letter_code
_entity_poly.pdbx_strand_id
1 'polypeptide(L)'
;MSKAIISKGEDLTPKEIVRELDKYIIGQNNAKKAVSIALRNRFRRQKLPVEIAEDIIPKNILMIGPTGVGKTEIARRLAKLTRSPFLKVEASKFTEVGYVGRDVESIVRDLVRIAVDLVKAEKMAENNEKARRNTEEKILSILLPPPKAAKGTAEEDENEAENFKESREKFRKMLREGKLNDRIIEVDVKSNAFTPFEIFSASGVEEIGIQISEMMPNLMGAKGPKKRKMTLGEAFDYMLMEEQNRLLDMDQVAKIAVGRTEQMGIVFLDEIDKIAGRESSSHGPMVSREGVQRDLLPVIEGTTVNTKYGMVKTDHILFIGAGAFHVAKPADMIPELQGRFPIRVELESLNKSDFIRILTEPKNALVKQYQNLLGTEGLEILFSEDAIEEIATMAVEIN
;
A
#
# COMPACT_ATOMS: atom_id res chain seq x y z
N MET A 1 -19.19 -1.12 -0.76
CA MET A 1 -18.39 -0.36 0.24
C MET A 1 -17.34 0.59 -0.37
N SER A 2 -17.37 0.91 -1.68
CA SER A 2 -16.27 1.59 -2.39
C SER A 2 -16.38 3.12 -2.53
N LYS A 3 -17.58 3.72 -2.57
CA LYS A 3 -17.74 5.20 -2.63
C LYS A 3 -17.75 5.91 -1.27
N ALA A 4 -18.30 5.27 -0.24
CA ALA A 4 -18.54 5.89 1.08
C ALA A 4 -17.29 6.08 1.96
N ILE A 5 -16.15 5.49 1.58
CA ILE A 5 -14.91 5.60 2.36
C ILE A 5 -13.96 6.64 1.72
N ILE A 6 -13.97 6.77 0.39
CA ILE A 6 -13.27 7.88 -0.30
C ILE A 6 -13.86 9.22 0.16
N SER A 7 -15.20 9.31 0.27
CA SER A 7 -15.87 10.51 0.79
C SER A 7 -15.64 10.77 2.28
N LYS A 8 -15.25 9.76 3.07
CA LYS A 8 -15.09 9.94 4.52
C LYS A 8 -13.81 10.68 4.88
N GLY A 9 -12.71 10.50 4.13
CA GLY A 9 -11.43 11.15 4.42
C GLY A 9 -11.40 12.63 4.03
N GLU A 10 -12.06 12.99 2.93
CA GLU A 10 -12.03 14.33 2.31
C GLU A 10 -12.73 15.40 3.13
N ASP A 11 -13.73 15.02 3.94
CA ASP A 11 -14.51 15.96 4.73
C ASP A 11 -14.10 16.03 6.21
N LEU A 12 -13.18 15.19 6.68
CA LEU A 12 -12.79 15.19 8.10
C LEU A 12 -12.23 16.55 8.52
N THR A 13 -12.79 17.09 9.58
CA THR A 13 -12.24 18.22 10.31
C THR A 13 -10.97 17.80 11.04
N PRO A 14 -10.06 18.74 11.37
CA PRO A 14 -8.88 18.43 12.18
C PRO A 14 -9.20 17.69 13.49
N LYS A 15 -10.31 18.06 14.15
CA LYS A 15 -10.76 17.38 15.38
C LYS A 15 -11.16 15.92 15.15
N GLU A 16 -11.83 15.63 14.04
CA GLU A 16 -12.20 14.26 13.69
C GLU A 16 -10.98 13.43 13.31
N ILE A 17 -10.00 14.02 12.60
CA ILE A 17 -8.72 13.34 12.31
C ILE A 17 -8.01 12.98 13.61
N VAL A 18 -7.89 13.92 14.56
CA VAL A 18 -7.28 13.64 15.88
C VAL A 18 -8.03 12.50 16.57
N ARG A 19 -9.37 12.53 16.59
CA ARG A 19 -10.19 11.47 17.20
C ARG A 19 -10.00 10.11 16.53
N GLU A 20 -9.77 10.05 15.22
CA GLU A 20 -9.44 8.81 14.53
C GLU A 20 -8.02 8.31 14.87
N LEU A 21 -7.06 9.23 15.03
CA LEU A 21 -5.71 8.90 15.48
C LEU A 21 -5.69 8.41 16.94
N ASP A 22 -6.54 8.97 17.82
CA ASP A 22 -6.66 8.57 19.22
C ASP A 22 -7.06 7.10 19.41
N LYS A 23 -7.70 6.48 18.40
CA LYS A 23 -8.06 5.05 18.44
C LYS A 23 -6.86 4.11 18.32
N TYR A 24 -5.69 4.63 17.93
CA TYR A 24 -4.50 3.85 17.63
C TYR A 24 -3.24 4.38 18.32
N ILE A 25 -3.17 5.68 18.60
CA ILE A 25 -2.00 6.33 19.21
C ILE A 25 -2.43 6.93 20.55
N ILE A 26 -1.67 6.65 21.61
CA ILE A 26 -1.85 7.24 22.93
C ILE A 26 -0.99 8.51 23.05
N GLY A 27 -1.51 9.54 23.72
CA GLY A 27 -0.80 10.80 23.93
C GLY A 27 -0.48 11.56 22.64
N GLN A 28 0.66 12.26 22.60
CA GLN A 28 1.20 12.95 21.42
C GLN A 28 0.22 13.93 20.74
N ASN A 29 -0.53 14.68 21.55
CA ASN A 29 -1.61 15.56 21.08
C ASN A 29 -1.11 16.64 20.11
N ASN A 30 0.09 17.20 20.37
CA ASN A 30 0.69 18.21 19.52
C ASN A 30 0.99 17.65 18.11
N ALA A 31 1.57 16.45 18.04
CA ALA A 31 1.87 15.78 16.77
C ALA A 31 0.58 15.44 16.01
N LYS A 32 -0.44 14.89 16.68
CA LYS A 32 -1.76 14.62 16.09
C LYS A 32 -2.41 15.89 15.52
N LYS A 33 -2.36 16.99 16.28
CA LYS A 33 -2.87 18.29 15.83
C LYS A 33 -2.12 18.80 14.60
N ALA A 34 -0.78 18.76 14.61
CA ALA A 34 0.06 19.20 13.50
C ALA A 34 -0.27 18.43 12.20
N VAL A 35 -0.30 17.10 12.25
CA VAL A 35 -0.63 16.28 11.07
C VAL A 35 -2.06 16.47 10.61
N SER A 36 -3.01 16.68 11.53
CA SER A 36 -4.42 16.93 11.18
C SER A 36 -4.61 18.23 10.41
N ILE A 37 -3.84 19.28 10.76
CA ILE A 37 -3.87 20.57 10.08
C ILE A 37 -3.22 20.46 8.70
N ALA A 38 -2.06 19.80 8.60
CA ALA A 38 -1.38 19.58 7.32
C ALA A 38 -2.29 18.81 6.34
N LEU A 39 -2.95 17.76 6.81
CA LEU A 39 -3.90 17.01 6.02
C LEU A 39 -5.12 17.86 5.63
N ARG A 40 -5.69 18.64 6.56
CA ARG A 40 -6.84 19.51 6.25
C ARG A 40 -6.49 20.59 5.22
N ASN A 41 -5.29 21.15 5.28
CA ASN A 41 -4.82 22.13 4.30
C ASN A 41 -4.75 21.56 2.89
N ARG A 42 -4.41 20.27 2.78
CA ARG A 42 -4.42 19.56 1.50
C ARG A 42 -5.81 19.44 0.89
N PHE A 43 -6.82 19.14 1.70
CA PHE A 43 -8.22 19.17 1.24
C PHE A 43 -8.71 20.58 0.91
N ARG A 44 -8.26 21.59 1.67
CA ARG A 44 -8.56 23.00 1.36
C ARG A 44 -7.99 23.37 -0.02
N ARG A 45 -6.73 22.99 -0.31
CA ARG A 45 -6.07 23.22 -1.60
C ARG A 45 -6.88 22.65 -2.77
N GLN A 46 -7.38 21.43 -2.64
CA GLN A 46 -8.18 20.78 -3.70
C GLN A 46 -9.51 21.48 -4.02
N LYS A 47 -10.01 22.32 -3.11
CA LYS A 47 -11.25 23.11 -3.31
C LYS A 47 -10.98 24.50 -3.91
N LEU A 48 -9.72 24.85 -4.14
CA LEU A 48 -9.33 26.13 -4.73
C LEU A 48 -9.29 26.04 -6.27
N PRO A 49 -9.39 27.18 -6.98
CA PRO A 49 -9.08 27.25 -8.40
C PRO A 49 -7.65 26.75 -8.69
N VAL A 50 -7.45 26.11 -9.84
CA VAL A 50 -6.18 25.45 -10.22
C VAL A 50 -4.98 26.40 -10.09
N GLU A 51 -5.12 27.63 -10.63
CA GLU A 51 -4.05 28.65 -10.59
C GLU A 51 -3.58 28.96 -9.17
N ILE A 52 -4.51 29.07 -8.21
CA ILE A 52 -4.18 29.34 -6.80
C ILE A 52 -3.68 28.07 -6.10
N ALA A 53 -4.24 26.92 -6.46
CA ALA A 53 -3.90 25.64 -5.85
C ALA A 53 -2.45 25.24 -6.11
N GLU A 54 -1.93 25.50 -7.32
CA GLU A 54 -0.55 25.19 -7.72
C GLU A 54 0.49 25.96 -6.89
N ASP A 55 0.21 27.22 -6.53
CA ASP A 55 1.10 28.05 -5.69
C ASP A 55 1.14 27.62 -4.21
N ILE A 56 0.20 26.76 -3.77
CA ILE A 56 0.12 26.33 -2.38
C ILE A 56 0.90 25.02 -2.17
N ILE A 57 2.14 25.20 -1.74
CA ILE A 57 3.06 24.10 -1.38
C ILE A 57 2.61 23.41 -0.08
N PRO A 58 2.71 22.07 0.02
CA PRO A 58 2.50 21.33 1.25
C PRO A 58 3.30 21.88 2.42
N LYS A 59 2.71 21.86 3.61
CA LYS A 59 3.40 22.20 4.85
C LYS A 59 4.02 20.92 5.41
N ASN A 60 5.23 20.59 4.95
CA ASN A 60 5.96 19.42 5.43
C ASN A 60 6.24 19.52 6.92
N ILE A 61 6.39 18.36 7.56
CA ILE A 61 6.41 18.22 9.02
C ILE A 61 7.73 17.60 9.45
N LEU A 62 8.37 18.19 10.45
CA LEU A 62 9.51 17.59 11.16
C LEU A 62 9.05 17.14 12.55
N MET A 63 9.06 15.82 12.77
CA MET A 63 8.79 15.17 14.04
C MET A 63 10.09 14.94 14.82
N ILE A 64 10.17 15.50 16.01
CA ILE A 64 11.33 15.45 16.89
C ILE A 64 10.94 14.67 18.14
N GLY A 65 11.72 13.68 18.56
CA GLY A 65 11.47 12.96 19.81
C GLY A 65 12.13 11.58 19.83
N PRO A 66 12.16 10.88 20.97
CA PRO A 66 12.86 9.60 21.08
C PRO A 66 12.24 8.51 20.21
N THR A 67 12.94 7.39 20.04
CA THR A 67 12.40 6.20 19.37
C THR A 67 11.21 5.64 20.14
N GLY A 68 10.32 4.89 19.48
CA GLY A 68 9.20 4.24 20.15
C GLY A 68 7.99 5.12 20.54
N VAL A 69 8.11 6.46 20.53
CA VAL A 69 7.00 7.36 20.96
C VAL A 69 5.83 7.51 19.96
N GLY A 70 5.88 6.82 18.81
CA GLY A 70 4.78 6.80 17.85
C GLY A 70 4.92 7.68 16.60
N LYS A 71 6.11 8.25 16.31
CA LYS A 71 6.38 9.08 15.11
C LYS A 71 5.88 8.43 13.81
N THR A 72 6.36 7.22 13.52
CA THR A 72 5.99 6.47 12.32
C THR A 72 4.53 6.03 12.35
N GLU A 73 3.99 5.69 13.52
CA GLU A 73 2.62 5.20 13.66
C GLU A 73 1.60 6.31 13.38
N ILE A 74 1.85 7.54 13.81
CA ILE A 74 1.03 8.72 13.46
C ILE A 74 0.97 8.88 11.94
N ALA A 75 2.12 8.89 11.26
CA ALA A 75 2.19 9.06 9.81
C ALA A 75 1.52 7.90 9.04
N ARG A 76 1.75 6.66 9.48
CA ARG A 76 1.13 5.46 8.89
C ARG A 76 -0.40 5.48 9.05
N ARG A 77 -0.91 5.86 10.22
CA ARG A 77 -2.36 5.95 10.47
C ARG A 77 -3.00 7.08 9.71
N LEU A 78 -2.32 8.22 9.60
CA LEU A 78 -2.75 9.33 8.76
C LEU A 78 -2.94 8.88 7.30
N ALA A 79 -1.94 8.19 6.73
CA ALA A 79 -2.03 7.70 5.37
C ALA A 79 -3.15 6.66 5.17
N LYS A 80 -3.33 5.75 6.13
CA LYS A 80 -4.41 4.76 6.10
C LYS A 80 -5.79 5.41 6.18
N LEU A 81 -5.94 6.48 6.98
CA LEU A 81 -7.18 7.24 7.11
C LEU A 81 -7.59 7.89 5.79
N THR A 82 -6.62 8.39 5.02
CA THR A 82 -6.84 9.10 3.75
C THR A 82 -6.69 8.23 2.52
N ARG A 83 -6.37 6.94 2.70
CA ARG A 83 -5.96 6.03 1.62
C ARG A 83 -4.87 6.61 0.72
N SER A 84 -3.97 7.37 1.34
CA SER A 84 -2.81 7.94 0.68
C SER A 84 -1.75 6.87 0.44
N PRO A 85 -1.07 6.86 -0.72
CA PRO A 85 0.18 6.13 -0.89
C PRO A 85 1.18 6.58 0.18
N PHE A 86 1.80 5.62 0.87
CA PHE A 86 2.70 5.89 1.98
C PHE A 86 3.97 5.09 1.84
N LEU A 87 5.10 5.79 1.83
CA LEU A 87 6.43 5.18 1.79
C LEU A 87 7.23 5.63 3.01
N LYS A 88 7.78 4.65 3.76
CA LYS A 88 8.81 4.89 4.77
C LYS A 88 10.17 4.61 4.15
N VAL A 89 11.09 5.57 4.25
CA VAL A 89 12.50 5.39 3.91
C VAL A 89 13.37 5.93 5.04
N GLU A 90 14.56 5.37 5.20
CA GLU A 90 15.58 5.86 6.13
C GLU A 90 16.51 6.81 5.38
N ALA A 91 16.74 8.00 5.93
CA ALA A 91 17.57 9.02 5.28
C ALA A 91 19.05 8.59 5.14
N SER A 92 19.54 7.76 6.05
CA SER A 92 20.89 7.20 6.05
C SER A 92 21.19 6.30 4.84
N LYS A 93 20.16 5.71 4.20
CA LYS A 93 20.32 4.83 3.02
C LYS A 93 20.96 5.51 1.81
N PHE A 94 20.99 6.85 1.80
CA PHE A 94 21.57 7.63 0.72
C PHE A 94 23.01 8.08 1.02
N THR A 95 23.53 7.85 2.24
CA THR A 95 24.85 8.36 2.70
C THR A 95 26.04 7.45 2.36
N GLU A 96 25.83 6.19 1.97
CA GLU A 96 26.93 5.23 1.84
C GLU A 96 27.75 5.45 0.56
N VAL A 97 29.07 5.61 0.74
CA VAL A 97 30.09 5.74 -0.31
C VAL A 97 30.26 4.40 -1.00
N GLY A 98 29.34 4.09 -1.90
CA GLY A 98 29.40 2.89 -2.72
C GLY A 98 28.04 2.29 -2.95
N TYR A 99 27.20 2.90 -3.79
CA TYR A 99 26.28 2.14 -4.62
C TYR A 99 25.85 3.00 -5.80
N VAL A 100 26.35 2.64 -6.99
CA VAL A 100 25.64 2.88 -8.24
C VAL A 100 24.27 2.22 -8.07
N GLY A 101 23.18 2.98 -7.83
CA GLY A 101 21.82 2.40 -7.94
C GLY A 101 20.69 2.86 -7.03
N ARG A 102 20.88 3.72 -6.01
CA ARG A 102 19.73 4.33 -5.29
C ARG A 102 19.75 5.85 -5.34
N ASP A 103 19.45 6.32 -6.54
CA ASP A 103 18.94 7.65 -6.84
C ASP A 103 17.78 8.03 -5.90
N VAL A 104 17.77 9.25 -5.35
CA VAL A 104 16.72 9.77 -4.47
C VAL A 104 15.35 9.76 -5.15
N GLU A 105 15.30 9.85 -6.48
CA GLU A 105 14.06 9.68 -7.23
C GLU A 105 13.42 8.30 -7.07
N SER A 106 14.17 7.28 -6.62
CA SER A 106 13.62 5.96 -6.28
C SER A 106 12.53 6.03 -5.21
N ILE A 107 12.58 7.02 -4.32
CA ILE A 107 11.51 7.32 -3.35
C ILE A 107 10.18 7.51 -4.07
N VAL A 108 10.18 8.28 -5.16
CA VAL A 108 8.97 8.59 -5.94
C VAL A 108 8.53 7.36 -6.71
N ARG A 109 9.46 6.62 -7.35
CA ARG A 109 9.15 5.39 -8.10
C ARG A 109 8.50 4.33 -7.20
N ASP A 110 9.01 4.14 -5.98
CA ASP A 110 8.45 3.22 -5.00
C ASP A 110 7.09 3.67 -4.49
N LEU A 111 6.90 4.97 -4.25
CA LEU A 111 5.62 5.54 -3.84
C LEU A 111 4.53 5.32 -4.88
N VAL A 112 4.86 5.47 -6.17
CA VAL A 112 3.93 5.24 -7.29
C VAL A 112 3.57 3.76 -7.41
N ARG A 113 4.52 2.85 -7.20
CA ARG A 113 4.24 1.40 -7.15
C ARG A 113 3.19 1.09 -6.06
N ILE A 114 3.36 1.67 -4.87
CA ILE A 114 2.39 1.53 -3.78
C ILE A 114 1.02 2.11 -4.19
N ALA A 115 0.99 3.25 -4.88
CA ALA A 115 -0.24 3.84 -5.38
C ALA A 115 -0.95 2.95 -6.40
N VAL A 116 -0.21 2.31 -7.31
CA VAL A 116 -0.74 1.37 -8.30
C VAL A 116 -1.37 0.17 -7.61
N ASP A 117 -0.71 -0.41 -6.60
CA ASP A 117 -1.26 -1.55 -5.86
C ASP A 117 -2.54 -1.17 -5.11
N LEU A 118 -2.58 0.01 -4.51
CA LEU A 118 -3.79 0.55 -3.86
C LEU A 118 -4.95 0.72 -4.84
N VAL A 119 -4.70 1.35 -6.00
CA VAL A 119 -5.75 1.57 -7.03
C VAL A 119 -6.20 0.25 -7.64
N LYS A 120 -5.28 -0.68 -7.88
CA LYS A 120 -5.58 -2.02 -8.39
C LYS A 120 -6.51 -2.77 -7.44
N ALA A 121 -6.21 -2.76 -6.14
CA ALA A 121 -7.07 -3.38 -5.13
C ALA A 121 -8.48 -2.74 -5.09
N GLU A 122 -8.57 -1.41 -5.20
CA GLU A 122 -9.86 -0.71 -5.27
C GLU A 122 -10.66 -1.08 -6.53
N LYS A 123 -10.02 -1.12 -7.70
CA LYS A 123 -10.66 -1.48 -8.96
C LYS A 123 -11.09 -2.95 -9.01
N MET A 124 -10.28 -3.85 -8.44
CA MET A 124 -10.66 -5.25 -8.26
C MET A 124 -11.90 -5.39 -7.37
N ALA A 125 -11.96 -4.63 -6.27
CA ALA A 125 -13.11 -4.65 -5.38
C ALA A 125 -14.38 -4.06 -6.03
N GLU A 126 -14.25 -2.98 -6.82
CA GLU A 126 -15.35 -2.40 -7.61
C GLU A 126 -15.90 -3.38 -8.65
N ASN A 127 -15.03 -4.11 -9.33
CA ASN A 127 -15.40 -5.05 -10.38
C ASN A 127 -15.76 -6.44 -9.85
N ASN A 128 -15.70 -6.68 -8.54
CA ASN A 128 -15.80 -8.03 -7.96
C ASN A 128 -17.15 -8.70 -8.28
N GLU A 129 -18.27 -7.99 -8.16
CA GLU A 129 -19.58 -8.55 -8.49
C GLU A 129 -19.72 -8.91 -9.97
N LYS A 130 -19.21 -8.04 -10.85
CA LYS A 130 -19.20 -8.27 -12.30
C LYS A 130 -18.31 -9.46 -12.65
N ALA A 131 -17.11 -9.54 -12.07
CA ALA A 131 -16.18 -10.64 -12.25
C ALA A 131 -16.82 -11.97 -11.81
N ARG A 132 -17.43 -11.98 -10.61
CA ARG A 132 -18.12 -13.16 -10.07
C ARG A 132 -19.25 -13.63 -10.97
N ARG A 133 -20.10 -12.71 -11.45
CA ARG A 133 -21.18 -13.04 -12.40
C ARG A 133 -20.65 -13.64 -13.69
N ASN A 134 -19.60 -13.06 -14.26
CA ASN A 134 -18.99 -13.57 -15.49
C ASN A 134 -18.35 -14.96 -15.27
N THR A 135 -17.69 -15.17 -14.14
CA THR A 135 -17.13 -16.47 -13.74
C THR A 135 -18.22 -17.52 -13.55
N GLU A 136 -19.32 -17.18 -12.88
CA GLU A 136 -20.50 -18.04 -12.75
C GLU A 136 -21.02 -18.47 -14.13
N GLU A 137 -21.18 -17.54 -15.07
CA GLU A 137 -21.66 -17.86 -16.43
C GLU A 137 -20.70 -18.77 -17.21
N LYS A 138 -19.38 -18.56 -17.07
CA LYS A 138 -18.38 -19.44 -17.71
C LYS A 138 -18.43 -20.85 -17.12
N ILE A 139 -18.50 -20.99 -15.81
CA ILE A 139 -18.60 -22.31 -15.16
C ILE A 139 -19.89 -23.02 -15.53
N LEU A 140 -21.01 -22.30 -15.55
CA LEU A 140 -22.29 -22.86 -16.01
C LEU A 140 -22.21 -23.35 -17.46
N SER A 141 -21.49 -22.64 -18.34
CA SER A 141 -21.30 -23.09 -19.73
C SER A 141 -20.42 -24.35 -19.86
N ILE A 142 -19.51 -24.59 -18.91
CA ILE A 142 -18.70 -25.81 -18.85
C ILE A 142 -19.55 -26.99 -18.32
N LEU A 143 -20.37 -26.74 -17.31
CA LEU A 143 -21.23 -27.76 -16.69
C LEU A 143 -22.44 -28.15 -17.56
N LEU A 144 -23.02 -27.16 -18.23
CA LEU A 144 -24.20 -27.27 -19.08
C LEU A 144 -23.91 -26.54 -20.41
N PRO A 145 -23.21 -27.22 -21.35
CA PRO A 145 -22.99 -26.69 -22.67
C PRO A 145 -24.33 -26.38 -23.36
N PRO A 146 -24.44 -25.27 -24.11
CA PRO A 146 -25.66 -24.98 -24.86
C PRO A 146 -25.96 -26.12 -25.84
N PRO A 147 -27.25 -26.47 -26.05
CA PRO A 147 -27.62 -27.43 -27.07
C PRO A 147 -27.08 -26.96 -28.42
N LYS A 148 -26.48 -27.88 -29.19
CA LYS A 148 -26.02 -27.57 -30.55
C LYS A 148 -27.24 -27.14 -31.36
N ALA A 149 -27.12 -26.08 -32.17
CA ALA A 149 -28.21 -25.60 -33.02
C ALA A 149 -28.90 -26.78 -33.72
N ALA A 150 -30.14 -27.03 -33.31
CA ALA A 150 -30.90 -28.19 -33.75
C ALA A 150 -31.37 -27.99 -35.20
N LYS A 151 -31.50 -29.11 -35.91
CA LYS A 151 -32.09 -29.18 -37.26
C LYS A 151 -33.60 -29.48 -37.17
N GLY A 152 -34.24 -29.11 -36.06
CA GLY A 152 -35.60 -29.48 -35.69
C GLY A 152 -36.66 -28.51 -36.20
N THR A 153 -37.92 -28.75 -35.80
CA THR A 153 -39.03 -27.82 -36.06
C THR A 153 -39.04 -26.68 -35.04
N ALA A 154 -39.62 -25.52 -35.39
CA ALA A 154 -39.59 -24.33 -34.53
C ALA A 154 -40.19 -24.54 -33.12
N GLU A 155 -41.17 -25.43 -32.97
CA GLU A 155 -41.79 -25.77 -31.66
C GLU A 155 -40.90 -26.68 -30.79
N GLU A 156 -40.09 -27.55 -31.39
CA GLU A 156 -39.13 -28.39 -30.65
C GLU A 156 -37.95 -27.54 -30.15
N ASP A 157 -37.50 -26.60 -30.97
CA ASP A 157 -36.40 -25.69 -30.64
C ASP A 157 -36.78 -24.72 -29.49
N GLU A 158 -38.03 -24.26 -29.41
CA GLU A 158 -38.51 -23.40 -28.31
C GLU A 158 -38.58 -24.16 -26.97
N ASN A 159 -39.11 -25.39 -26.98
CA ASN A 159 -39.22 -26.22 -25.77
C ASN A 159 -37.85 -26.65 -25.22
N GLU A 160 -36.89 -26.99 -26.07
CA GLU A 160 -35.51 -27.27 -25.62
C GLU A 160 -34.84 -26.02 -25.03
N ALA A 161 -35.09 -24.85 -25.61
CA ALA A 161 -34.53 -23.60 -25.11
C ALA A 161 -35.09 -23.20 -23.73
N GLU A 162 -36.38 -23.43 -23.45
CA GLU A 162 -36.96 -23.21 -22.12
C GLU A 162 -36.40 -24.19 -21.07
N ASN A 163 -36.36 -25.48 -21.38
CA ASN A 163 -35.81 -26.50 -20.49
C ASN A 163 -34.32 -26.25 -20.15
N PHE A 164 -33.55 -25.79 -21.13
CA PHE A 164 -32.16 -25.41 -20.93
C PHE A 164 -32.02 -24.20 -19.98
N LYS A 165 -32.87 -23.17 -20.14
CA LYS A 165 -32.89 -22.00 -19.25
C LYS A 165 -33.22 -22.42 -17.81
N GLU A 166 -34.26 -23.21 -17.60
CA GLU A 166 -34.67 -23.66 -16.26
C GLU A 166 -33.57 -24.49 -15.59
N SER A 167 -32.95 -25.41 -16.34
CA SER A 167 -31.82 -26.22 -15.87
C SER A 167 -30.62 -25.35 -15.48
N ARG A 168 -30.30 -24.33 -16.29
CA ARG A 168 -29.21 -23.38 -16.03
C ARG A 168 -29.45 -22.58 -14.75
N GLU A 169 -30.69 -22.17 -14.48
CA GLU A 169 -31.03 -21.47 -13.23
C GLU A 169 -30.91 -22.36 -11.98
N LYS A 170 -31.37 -23.61 -12.06
CA LYS A 170 -31.20 -24.60 -10.98
C LYS A 170 -29.72 -24.81 -10.64
N PHE A 171 -28.87 -25.00 -11.66
CA PHE A 171 -27.42 -25.15 -11.46
C PHE A 171 -26.76 -23.88 -10.92
N ARG A 172 -27.20 -22.69 -11.34
CA ARG A 172 -26.72 -21.41 -10.77
C ARG A 172 -26.99 -21.34 -9.28
N LYS A 173 -28.19 -21.77 -8.84
CA LYS A 173 -28.54 -21.83 -7.41
C LYS A 173 -27.64 -22.82 -6.66
N MET A 174 -27.47 -24.04 -7.19
CA MET A 174 -26.60 -25.06 -6.59
C MET A 174 -25.13 -24.62 -6.49
N LEU A 175 -24.63 -23.90 -7.49
CA LEU A 175 -23.28 -23.32 -7.49
C LEU A 175 -23.12 -22.30 -6.36
N ARG A 176 -24.08 -21.40 -6.19
CA ARG A 176 -24.07 -20.39 -5.11
C ARG A 176 -24.20 -20.99 -3.72
N GLU A 177 -24.92 -22.10 -3.60
CA GLU A 177 -25.05 -22.88 -2.37
C GLU A 177 -23.81 -23.73 -2.07
N GLY A 178 -22.80 -23.76 -2.95
CA GLY A 178 -21.56 -24.53 -2.77
C GLY A 178 -21.71 -26.04 -2.94
N LYS A 179 -22.90 -26.51 -3.36
CA LYS A 179 -23.21 -27.96 -3.49
C LYS A 179 -22.43 -28.66 -4.61
N LEU A 180 -21.77 -27.90 -5.48
CA LEU A 180 -21.03 -28.41 -6.63
C LEU A 180 -19.51 -28.30 -6.47
N ASN A 181 -19.01 -27.80 -5.35
CA ASN A 181 -17.59 -27.46 -5.15
C ASN A 181 -16.65 -28.65 -5.40
N ASP A 182 -17.03 -29.85 -4.95
CA ASP A 182 -16.19 -31.06 -5.05
C ASP A 182 -16.20 -31.70 -6.46
N ARG A 183 -17.08 -31.24 -7.37
CA ARG A 183 -17.15 -31.79 -8.72
C ARG A 183 -15.87 -31.47 -9.48
N ILE A 184 -15.24 -32.48 -10.05
CA ILE A 184 -14.03 -32.29 -10.87
C ILE A 184 -14.44 -31.76 -12.24
N ILE A 185 -13.82 -30.66 -12.65
CA ILE A 185 -13.96 -30.08 -13.99
C ILE A 185 -12.60 -29.89 -14.63
N GLU A 186 -12.58 -29.81 -15.96
CA GLU A 186 -11.39 -29.54 -16.75
C GLU A 186 -11.42 -28.08 -17.20
N VAL A 187 -10.40 -27.32 -16.82
CA VAL A 187 -10.29 -25.89 -17.13
C VAL A 187 -9.00 -25.62 -17.89
N ASP A 188 -9.08 -24.73 -18.87
CA ASP A 188 -7.94 -24.21 -19.61
C ASP A 188 -7.18 -23.21 -18.73
N VAL A 189 -5.98 -23.60 -18.28
CA VAL A 189 -5.12 -22.78 -17.42
C VAL A 189 -4.01 -22.19 -18.27
N LYS A 190 -3.79 -20.87 -18.18
CA LYS A 190 -2.62 -20.23 -18.78
C LYS A 190 -1.36 -20.74 -18.08
N SER A 191 -0.49 -21.42 -18.82
CA SER A 191 0.80 -21.87 -18.27
C SER A 191 1.78 -20.70 -18.23
N ASN A 192 2.02 -20.14 -17.06
CA ASN A 192 3.24 -19.36 -16.81
C ASN A 192 4.39 -20.36 -16.62
N ALA A 193 4.85 -20.95 -17.71
CA ALA A 193 6.05 -21.77 -17.69
C ALA A 193 7.27 -20.84 -17.62
N PHE A 194 7.57 -20.36 -16.41
CA PHE A 194 8.93 -19.92 -16.12
C PHE A 194 9.77 -21.19 -16.12
N THR A 195 10.48 -21.43 -17.22
CA THR A 195 11.52 -22.45 -17.23
C THR A 195 12.75 -21.72 -16.73
N PRO A 196 13.26 -22.00 -15.51
CA PRO A 196 14.54 -21.44 -15.10
C PRO A 196 15.57 -22.04 -16.06
N PHE A 197 16.09 -21.22 -16.97
CA PHE A 197 17.27 -21.59 -17.72
C PHE A 197 18.43 -21.40 -16.73
N GLU A 198 18.96 -22.49 -16.17
CA GLU A 198 20.22 -22.45 -15.43
C GLU A 198 21.35 -22.13 -16.41
N ILE A 199 21.55 -20.85 -16.69
CA ILE A 199 22.77 -20.37 -17.33
C ILE A 199 23.81 -20.32 -16.22
N PHE A 200 24.59 -21.39 -16.11
CA PHE A 200 25.90 -21.33 -15.46
C PHE A 200 26.80 -20.40 -16.30
N SER A 201 26.75 -19.10 -16.01
CA SER A 201 27.83 -18.18 -16.41
C SER A 201 28.57 -17.78 -15.15
N ALA A 202 29.72 -18.40 -14.92
CA ALA A 202 30.74 -17.81 -14.09
C ALA A 202 31.03 -16.40 -14.63
N SER A 203 31.22 -15.45 -13.72
CA SER A 203 31.49 -14.02 -13.97
C SER A 203 30.31 -13.18 -14.51
N GLY A 204 29.57 -12.60 -13.57
CA GLY A 204 29.38 -11.14 -13.54
C GLY A 204 28.51 -10.50 -14.60
N VAL A 205 27.25 -10.94 -14.75
CA VAL A 205 26.19 -10.08 -15.32
C VAL A 205 24.80 -10.50 -14.78
N GLU A 206 24.40 -10.00 -13.61
CA GLU A 206 23.06 -10.26 -13.04
C GLU A 206 21.94 -9.41 -13.68
N GLU A 207 22.28 -8.31 -14.33
CA GLU A 207 21.29 -7.32 -14.79
C GLU A 207 20.73 -7.60 -16.19
N ILE A 208 21.44 -8.34 -17.04
CA ILE A 208 21.00 -8.70 -18.41
C ILE A 208 20.05 -9.92 -18.41
N GLY A 209 20.08 -10.76 -17.37
CA GLY A 209 19.24 -11.96 -17.27
C GLY A 209 17.74 -11.67 -17.12
N ILE A 210 17.38 -10.56 -16.46
CA ILE A 210 15.98 -10.19 -16.21
C ILE A 210 15.33 -9.64 -17.49
N GLN A 211 16.06 -8.85 -18.28
CA GLN A 211 15.56 -8.26 -19.53
C GLN A 211 15.43 -9.28 -20.67
N ILE A 212 16.30 -10.29 -20.74
CA ILE A 212 16.19 -11.38 -21.73
C ILE A 212 15.01 -12.30 -21.39
N SER A 213 14.74 -12.55 -20.10
CA SER A 213 13.62 -13.38 -19.66
C SER A 213 12.24 -12.78 -20.02
N GLU A 214 12.10 -11.45 -20.04
CA GLU A 214 10.87 -10.77 -20.48
C GLU A 214 10.70 -10.75 -22.00
N MET A 215 11.78 -10.84 -22.78
CA MET A 215 11.73 -10.88 -24.26
C MET A 215 11.58 -12.30 -24.86
N MET A 216 11.98 -13.35 -24.13
CA MET A 216 11.97 -14.74 -24.58
C MET A 216 10.57 -15.37 -24.89
N PRO A 217 9.45 -14.99 -24.23
CA PRO A 217 8.14 -15.62 -24.47
C PRO A 217 7.60 -15.39 -25.89
N ASN A 218 8.07 -14.33 -26.57
CA ASN A 218 7.63 -13.99 -27.93
C ASN A 218 8.42 -14.72 -29.03
N LEU A 219 9.56 -15.36 -28.71
CA LEU A 219 10.40 -16.07 -29.70
C LEU A 219 10.21 -17.59 -29.65
N MET A 220 9.92 -18.15 -28.48
CA MET A 220 9.58 -19.57 -28.30
C MET A 220 8.07 -19.66 -28.11
N GLY A 221 7.35 -19.97 -29.19
CA GLY A 221 5.89 -19.93 -29.28
C GLY A 221 5.17 -20.20 -27.97
N ALA A 222 4.45 -19.19 -27.47
CA ALA A 222 3.66 -19.27 -26.26
C ALA A 222 2.87 -20.58 -26.25
N LYS A 223 3.23 -21.51 -25.35
CA LYS A 223 2.48 -22.75 -25.18
C LYS A 223 1.04 -22.36 -24.86
N GLY A 224 0.11 -22.81 -25.71
CA GLY A 224 -1.31 -22.55 -25.55
C GLY A 224 -1.84 -23.00 -24.18
N PRO A 225 -3.07 -22.62 -23.82
CA PRO A 225 -3.66 -22.98 -22.53
C PRO A 225 -3.55 -24.49 -22.28
N LYS A 226 -3.08 -24.85 -21.08
CA LYS A 226 -2.95 -26.24 -20.66
C LYS A 226 -4.22 -26.64 -19.91
N LYS A 227 -4.89 -27.69 -20.39
CA LYS A 227 -6.01 -28.28 -19.66
C LYS A 227 -5.56 -28.88 -18.34
N ARG A 228 -6.20 -28.49 -17.25
CA ARG A 228 -5.96 -29.01 -15.90
C ARG A 228 -7.29 -29.44 -15.29
N LYS A 229 -7.31 -30.64 -14.72
CA LYS A 229 -8.43 -31.11 -13.89
C LYS A 229 -8.24 -30.56 -12.48
N MET A 230 -9.30 -29.97 -11.93
CA MET A 230 -9.34 -29.44 -10.57
C MET A 230 -10.78 -29.49 -10.04
N THR A 231 -10.97 -29.26 -8.75
CA THR A 231 -12.32 -29.14 -8.17
C THR A 231 -13.00 -27.89 -8.70
N LEU A 232 -14.33 -27.87 -8.69
CA LEU A 232 -15.08 -26.71 -9.14
C LEU A 232 -14.81 -25.49 -8.26
N GLY A 233 -14.62 -25.68 -6.96
CA GLY A 233 -14.25 -24.60 -6.04
C GLY A 233 -12.92 -23.95 -6.44
N GLU A 234 -11.87 -24.75 -6.64
CA GLU A 234 -10.56 -24.25 -7.10
C GLU A 234 -10.64 -23.59 -8.48
N ALA A 235 -11.41 -24.17 -9.40
CA ALA A 235 -11.65 -23.59 -10.71
C ALA A 235 -12.36 -22.24 -10.61
N PHE A 236 -13.33 -22.10 -9.70
CA PHE A 236 -14.05 -20.86 -9.47
C PHE A 236 -13.10 -19.76 -9.02
N ASP A 237 -12.26 -20.03 -8.02
CA ASP A 237 -11.30 -19.05 -7.51
C ASP A 237 -10.27 -18.65 -8.57
N TYR A 238 -9.74 -19.63 -9.32
CA TYR A 238 -8.82 -19.38 -10.42
C TYR A 238 -9.45 -18.50 -11.51
N MET A 239 -10.64 -18.88 -12.00
CA MET A 239 -11.33 -18.16 -13.07
C MET A 239 -11.82 -16.79 -12.60
N LEU A 240 -12.18 -16.64 -11.32
CA LEU A 240 -12.51 -15.35 -10.71
C LEU A 240 -11.30 -14.42 -10.74
N MET A 241 -10.13 -14.91 -10.33
CA MET A 241 -8.90 -14.12 -10.35
C MET A 241 -8.50 -13.73 -11.78
N GLU A 242 -8.64 -14.64 -12.75
CA GLU A 242 -8.39 -14.34 -14.17
C GLU A 242 -9.38 -13.30 -14.71
N GLU A 243 -10.66 -13.44 -14.39
CA GLU A 243 -11.70 -12.52 -14.83
C GLU A 243 -11.55 -11.13 -14.19
N GLN A 244 -11.18 -11.07 -12.91
CA GLN A 244 -10.82 -9.81 -12.24
C GLN A 244 -9.65 -9.14 -12.96
N ASN A 245 -8.57 -9.88 -13.27
CA ASN A 245 -7.43 -9.33 -14.00
C ASN A 245 -7.81 -8.87 -15.42
N ARG A 246 -8.70 -9.59 -16.10
CA ARG A 246 -9.20 -9.22 -17.44
C ARG A 246 -10.03 -7.94 -17.43
N LEU A 247 -10.77 -7.69 -16.36
CA LEU A 247 -11.60 -6.49 -16.20
C LEU A 247 -10.80 -5.26 -15.73
N LEU A 248 -9.51 -5.41 -15.44
CA LEU A 248 -8.65 -4.30 -15.04
C LEU A 248 -8.04 -3.62 -16.26
N ASP A 249 -8.31 -2.33 -16.37
CA ASP A 249 -7.62 -1.43 -17.29
C ASP A 249 -6.36 -0.88 -16.60
N MET A 250 -5.20 -1.39 -16.99
CA MET A 250 -3.92 -0.99 -16.38
C MET A 250 -3.52 0.44 -16.74
N ASP A 251 -3.93 0.97 -17.88
CA ASP A 251 -3.64 2.35 -18.29
C ASP A 251 -4.45 3.32 -17.42
N GLN A 252 -5.72 3.00 -17.18
CA GLN A 252 -6.56 3.75 -16.25
C GLN A 252 -6.01 3.66 -14.81
N VAL A 253 -5.58 2.48 -14.37
CA VAL A 253 -4.97 2.29 -13.04
C VAL A 253 -3.70 3.15 -12.90
N ALA A 254 -2.81 3.12 -13.89
CA ALA A 254 -1.58 3.91 -13.90
C ALA A 254 -1.89 5.41 -13.81
N LYS A 255 -2.81 5.91 -14.64
CA LYS A 255 -3.23 7.32 -14.65
C LYS A 255 -3.78 7.79 -13.30
N ILE A 256 -4.65 6.98 -12.68
CA ILE A 256 -5.22 7.29 -11.35
C ILE A 256 -4.11 7.22 -10.28
N ALA A 257 -3.21 6.24 -10.35
CA ALA A 257 -2.13 6.07 -9.38
C ALA A 257 -1.10 7.22 -9.43
N VAL A 258 -0.75 7.70 -10.63
CA VAL A 258 0.08 8.89 -10.82
C VAL A 258 -0.59 10.10 -10.16
N GLY A 259 -1.83 10.43 -10.55
CA GLY A 259 -2.54 11.57 -9.97
C GLY A 259 -2.73 11.45 -8.45
N ARG A 260 -2.97 10.24 -7.94
CA ARG A 260 -3.05 9.97 -6.49
C ARG A 260 -1.70 10.14 -5.79
N THR A 261 -0.59 9.82 -6.45
CA THR A 261 0.74 10.05 -5.89
C THR A 261 1.05 11.54 -5.80
N GLU A 262 0.83 12.28 -6.90
CA GLU A 262 1.08 13.73 -6.94
C GLU A 262 0.21 14.47 -5.92
N GLN A 263 -1.09 14.13 -5.87
CA GLN A 263 -2.03 14.85 -5.02
C GLN A 263 -2.07 14.31 -3.60
N MET A 264 -1.74 13.03 -3.39
CA MET A 264 -1.95 12.33 -2.13
C MET A 264 -0.80 11.55 -1.53
N GLY A 265 0.35 11.52 -2.17
CA GLY A 265 1.54 10.85 -1.67
C GLY A 265 1.99 11.38 -0.31
N ILE A 266 2.41 10.47 0.55
CA ILE A 266 3.07 10.78 1.83
C ILE A 266 4.39 10.02 1.87
N VAL A 267 5.49 10.74 2.06
CA VAL A 267 6.82 10.18 2.25
C VAL A 267 7.25 10.44 3.69
N PHE A 268 7.59 9.37 4.41
CA PHE A 268 8.15 9.44 5.76
C PHE A 268 9.66 9.19 5.69
N LEU A 269 10.44 10.26 5.93
CA LEU A 269 11.90 10.25 5.99
C LEU A 269 12.31 10.01 7.45
N ASP A 270 12.58 8.75 7.79
CA ASP A 270 13.04 8.38 9.13
C ASP A 270 14.54 8.69 9.29
N GLU A 271 14.96 8.93 10.53
CA GLU A 271 16.35 9.22 10.90
C GLU A 271 16.98 10.41 10.14
N ILE A 272 16.19 11.46 9.85
CA ILE A 272 16.70 12.67 9.16
C ILE A 272 17.78 13.40 9.97
N ASP A 273 17.82 13.19 11.29
CA ASP A 273 18.85 13.72 12.16
C ASP A 273 20.24 13.10 11.90
N LYS A 274 20.31 11.90 11.30
CA LYS A 274 21.59 11.26 10.93
C LYS A 274 22.30 11.95 9.77
N ILE A 275 21.56 12.67 8.93
CA ILE A 275 22.13 13.44 7.82
C ILE A 275 22.33 14.93 8.16
N ALA A 276 21.85 15.39 9.32
CA ALA A 276 21.85 16.81 9.72
C ALA A 276 23.18 17.30 10.34
N GLY A 277 24.15 16.43 10.63
CA GLY A 277 25.37 16.83 11.35
C GLY A 277 26.53 17.28 10.45
N ARG A 278 27.31 18.25 10.93
CA ARG A 278 28.65 18.56 10.41
C ARG A 278 29.68 17.57 10.95
N GLU A 279 30.56 17.06 10.11
CA GLU A 279 31.68 16.24 10.58
C GLU A 279 32.63 17.08 11.45
N SER A 280 32.96 16.56 12.63
CA SER A 280 34.07 17.07 13.44
C SER A 280 35.37 16.94 12.63
N SER A 281 36.04 18.06 12.46
CA SER A 281 37.26 18.27 11.67
C SER A 281 38.40 17.30 12.01
N SER A 282 38.51 16.18 11.31
CA SER A 282 39.79 15.48 11.04
C SER A 282 39.63 14.30 10.08
N HIS A 283 40.06 14.49 8.82
CA HIS A 283 40.55 13.46 7.89
C HIS A 283 39.58 12.33 7.44
N GLY A 284 38.52 12.68 6.70
CA GLY A 284 37.69 11.73 5.93
C GLY A 284 36.94 12.45 4.79
N PRO A 285 36.45 11.75 3.74
CA PRO A 285 35.85 12.38 2.56
C PRO A 285 34.59 13.18 2.92
N MET A 286 34.70 14.51 2.80
CA MET A 286 33.81 15.55 3.36
C MET A 286 32.39 15.66 2.75
N VAL A 287 31.92 14.72 1.93
CA VAL A 287 30.82 14.96 0.96
C VAL A 287 29.55 14.12 1.19
N SER A 288 29.51 13.23 2.17
CA SER A 288 28.44 12.22 2.25
C SER A 288 27.10 12.72 2.82
N ARG A 289 27.07 13.44 3.96
CA ARG A 289 25.79 13.75 4.67
C ARG A 289 25.05 14.98 4.15
N GLU A 290 25.77 16.09 3.93
CA GLU A 290 25.18 17.29 3.30
C GLU A 290 24.82 17.03 1.83
N GLY A 291 25.56 16.16 1.14
CA GLY A 291 25.23 15.70 -0.21
C GLY A 291 23.83 15.09 -0.28
N VAL A 292 23.51 14.18 0.64
CA VAL A 292 22.16 13.59 0.73
C VAL A 292 21.07 14.63 0.96
N GLN A 293 21.31 15.62 1.83
CA GLN A 293 20.34 16.70 2.04
C GLN A 293 20.09 17.46 0.73
N ARG A 294 21.14 17.75 -0.04
CA ARG A 294 21.04 18.44 -1.34
C ARG A 294 20.35 17.57 -2.40
N ASP A 295 20.60 16.28 -2.41
CA ASP A 295 19.95 15.35 -3.35
C ASP A 295 18.46 15.14 -3.01
N LEU A 296 18.07 15.28 -1.74
CA LEU A 296 16.67 15.29 -1.30
C LEU A 296 15.92 16.56 -1.66
N LEU A 297 16.61 17.70 -1.83
CA LEU A 297 15.96 18.98 -2.11
C LEU A 297 15.09 18.92 -3.37
N PRO A 298 15.56 18.54 -4.57
CA PRO A 298 14.72 18.53 -5.77
C PRO A 298 13.40 17.78 -5.60
N VAL A 299 13.42 16.65 -4.88
CA VAL A 299 12.23 15.82 -4.63
C VAL A 299 11.27 16.47 -3.62
N ILE A 300 11.77 17.26 -2.69
CA ILE A 300 10.95 18.00 -1.70
C ILE A 300 10.45 19.34 -2.26
N GLU A 301 11.24 20.00 -3.10
CA GLU A 301 10.92 21.31 -3.68
C GLU A 301 9.93 21.23 -4.83
N GLY A 302 9.98 20.14 -5.60
CA GLY A 302 9.19 19.95 -6.81
C GLY A 302 10.08 19.65 -8.01
N THR A 303 10.15 18.38 -8.35
CA THR A 303 10.73 17.85 -9.60
C THR A 303 9.76 16.88 -10.27
N THR A 304 10.01 16.62 -11.55
CA THR A 304 9.29 15.59 -12.30
C THR A 304 10.16 14.34 -12.42
N VAL A 305 9.70 13.24 -11.83
CA VAL A 305 10.39 11.94 -11.87
C VAL A 305 9.78 11.05 -12.93
N ASN A 306 10.62 10.44 -13.77
CA ASN A 306 10.17 9.43 -14.73
C ASN A 306 9.99 8.07 -14.04
N THR A 307 8.84 7.45 -14.26
CA THR A 307 8.51 6.12 -13.72
C THR A 307 7.94 5.23 -14.82
N LYS A 308 7.93 3.92 -14.59
CA LYS A 308 7.32 2.95 -15.53
C LYS A 308 5.81 3.14 -15.73
N TYR A 309 5.16 3.97 -14.91
CA TYR A 309 3.73 4.28 -14.98
C TYR A 309 3.45 5.69 -15.53
N GLY A 310 4.49 6.43 -15.93
CA GLY A 310 4.41 7.81 -16.40
C GLY A 310 5.26 8.78 -15.57
N MET A 311 5.23 10.05 -15.98
CA MET A 311 5.91 11.15 -15.28
C MET A 311 5.11 11.54 -14.03
N VAL A 312 5.80 11.83 -12.94
CA VAL A 312 5.18 12.17 -11.64
C VAL A 312 5.79 13.45 -11.09
N LYS A 313 4.95 14.44 -10.85
CA LYS A 313 5.31 15.71 -10.19
C LYS A 313 5.29 15.58 -8.68
N THR A 314 6.32 16.09 -8.01
CA THR A 314 6.51 15.92 -6.55
C THR A 314 6.07 17.13 -5.73
N ASP A 315 5.67 18.22 -6.38
CA ASP A 315 5.30 19.54 -5.84
C ASP A 315 4.28 19.50 -4.68
N HIS A 316 3.49 18.44 -4.64
CA HIS A 316 2.34 18.31 -3.75
C HIS A 316 2.36 17.07 -2.86
N ILE A 317 3.46 16.31 -2.89
CA ILE A 317 3.72 15.20 -1.97
C ILE A 317 3.99 15.76 -0.57
N LEU A 318 3.39 15.15 0.45
CA LEU A 318 3.65 15.53 1.84
C LEU A 318 4.88 14.78 2.35
N PHE A 319 5.90 15.51 2.77
CA PHE A 319 7.06 14.95 3.45
C PHE A 319 6.91 15.07 4.97
N ILE A 320 7.18 13.97 5.67
CA ILE A 320 7.27 13.92 7.13
C ILE A 320 8.68 13.44 7.47
N GLY A 321 9.54 14.36 7.88
CA GLY A 321 10.85 14.04 8.44
C GLY A 321 10.71 13.65 9.90
N ALA A 322 11.43 12.64 10.34
CA ALA A 322 11.46 12.21 11.72
C ALA A 322 12.89 11.97 12.18
N GLY A 323 13.19 12.35 13.41
CA GLY A 323 14.51 12.14 14.00
C GLY A 323 14.45 12.20 15.52
N ALA A 324 15.46 11.63 16.17
CA ALA A 324 15.62 11.73 17.61
C ALA A 324 16.28 13.05 18.01
N PHE A 325 17.20 13.54 17.18
CA PHE A 325 17.93 14.79 17.40
C PHE A 325 18.69 14.81 18.75
N HIS A 326 19.22 13.65 19.15
CA HIS A 326 20.08 13.54 20.34
C HIS A 326 21.48 14.13 20.11
N VAL A 327 22.02 13.94 18.90
CA VAL A 327 23.41 14.29 18.54
C VAL A 327 23.49 15.48 17.59
N ALA A 328 22.40 15.79 16.91
CA ALA A 328 22.25 16.91 16.00
C ALA A 328 20.99 17.68 16.36
N LYS A 329 20.93 18.95 16.01
CA LYS A 329 19.75 19.81 16.14
C LYS A 329 19.13 20.03 14.76
N PRO A 330 17.81 20.33 14.67
CA PRO A 330 17.20 20.72 13.41
C PRO A 330 17.89 21.92 12.72
N ALA A 331 18.55 22.78 13.50
CA ALA A 331 19.31 23.92 13.00
C ALA A 331 20.61 23.52 12.28
N ASP A 332 21.08 22.28 12.43
CA ASP A 332 22.30 21.78 11.80
C ASP A 332 22.03 21.29 10.35
N MET A 333 20.76 21.07 9.97
CA MET A 333 20.37 20.84 8.56
C MET A 333 20.69 22.07 7.70
N ILE A 334 20.87 21.87 6.39
CA ILE A 334 21.10 22.98 5.45
C ILE A 334 19.90 23.95 5.45
N PRO A 335 20.13 25.28 5.35
CA PRO A 335 19.06 26.28 5.43
C PRO A 335 17.89 26.04 4.46
N GLU A 336 18.20 25.56 3.25
CA GLU A 336 17.23 25.24 2.20
C GLU A 336 16.25 24.16 2.68
N LEU A 337 16.79 23.07 3.26
CA LEU A 337 15.99 21.95 3.77
C LEU A 337 15.17 22.37 4.98
N GLN A 338 15.72 23.20 5.86
CA GLN A 338 14.98 23.77 6.99
C GLN A 338 13.76 24.57 6.54
N GLY A 339 13.90 25.38 5.48
CA GLY A 339 12.81 26.15 4.89
C GLY A 339 11.67 25.28 4.34
N ARG A 340 11.99 24.04 3.92
CA ARG A 340 11.01 23.08 3.42
C ARG A 340 10.26 22.30 4.50
N PHE A 341 10.68 22.35 5.77
CA PHE A 341 9.99 21.76 6.92
C PHE A 341 9.47 22.83 7.90
N PRO A 342 8.42 23.60 7.53
CA PRO A 342 7.93 24.71 8.34
C PRO A 342 7.20 24.28 9.62
N ILE A 343 6.59 23.09 9.63
CA ILE A 343 5.90 22.57 10.81
C ILE A 343 6.89 21.73 11.60
N ARG A 344 7.26 22.19 12.80
CA ARG A 344 8.09 21.44 13.74
C ARG A 344 7.24 21.00 14.92
N VAL A 345 7.30 19.73 15.27
CA VAL A 345 6.54 19.18 16.39
C VAL A 345 7.39 18.22 17.20
N GLU A 346 7.38 18.43 18.50
CA GLU A 346 8.05 17.58 19.48
C GLU A 346 7.07 16.52 19.99
N LEU A 347 7.57 15.29 20.10
CA LEU A 347 6.89 14.15 20.68
C LEU A 347 7.53 13.83 22.03
N GLU A 348 6.67 13.63 23.02
CA GLU A 348 7.05 13.43 24.41
C GLU A 348 7.46 11.97 24.65
N SER A 349 8.40 11.74 25.58
CA SER A 349 8.70 10.40 26.08
C SER A 349 7.46 9.78 26.73
N LEU A 350 7.32 8.46 26.58
CA LEU A 350 6.21 7.72 27.17
C LEU A 350 6.54 7.35 28.61
N ASN A 351 5.57 7.50 29.51
CA ASN A 351 5.68 7.06 30.89
C ASN A 351 4.97 5.71 31.14
N LYS A 352 5.08 5.18 32.36
CA LYS A 352 4.41 3.93 32.77
C LYS A 352 2.91 3.95 32.49
N SER A 353 2.22 5.06 32.80
CA SER A 353 0.78 5.19 32.55
C SER A 353 0.45 5.15 31.05
N ASP A 354 1.30 5.72 30.19
CA ASP A 354 1.12 5.62 28.74
C ASP A 354 1.29 4.19 28.24
N PHE A 355 2.26 3.43 28.78
CA PHE A 355 2.45 2.03 28.41
C PHE A 355 1.24 1.16 28.78
N ILE A 356 0.67 1.31 29.97
CA ILE A 356 -0.56 0.62 30.39
C ILE A 356 -1.69 0.90 29.38
N ARG A 357 -1.85 2.17 28.99
CA ARG A 357 -2.86 2.59 28.02
C ARG A 357 -2.57 2.03 26.63
N ILE A 358 -1.32 2.01 26.17
CA ILE A 358 -0.90 1.44 24.88
C ILE A 358 -1.22 -0.07 24.81
N LEU A 359 -1.06 -0.78 25.92
CA LEU A 359 -1.34 -2.21 26.01
C LEU A 359 -2.85 -2.55 25.97
N THR A 360 -3.75 -1.59 26.21
CA THR A 360 -5.17 -1.86 26.47
C THR A 360 -6.14 -1.06 25.60
N GLU A 361 -5.91 0.24 25.44
CA GLU A 361 -6.86 1.16 24.78
C GLU A 361 -6.88 1.03 23.24
N PRO A 362 -5.73 1.05 22.52
CA PRO A 362 -5.73 1.03 21.07
C PRO A 362 -6.54 -0.13 20.48
N LYS A 363 -7.13 0.09 19.31
CA LYS A 363 -7.87 -0.96 18.59
C LYS A 363 -7.00 -2.17 18.26
N ASN A 364 -5.71 -1.93 18.04
CA ASN A 364 -4.68 -2.95 17.80
C ASN A 364 -3.74 -3.08 19.01
N ALA A 365 -4.25 -2.88 20.23
CA ALA A 365 -3.48 -3.12 21.45
C ALA A 365 -2.90 -4.55 21.47
N LEU A 366 -1.66 -4.70 21.97
CA LEU A 366 -0.95 -5.99 21.98
C LEU A 366 -1.72 -7.07 22.75
N VAL A 367 -2.31 -6.71 23.90
CA VAL A 367 -3.15 -7.62 24.68
C VAL A 367 -4.30 -8.18 23.84
N LYS A 368 -5.03 -7.33 23.12
CA LYS A 368 -6.10 -7.75 22.22
C LYS A 368 -5.59 -8.64 21.09
N GLN A 369 -4.40 -8.36 20.55
CA GLN A 369 -3.81 -9.20 19.51
C GLN A 369 -3.52 -10.61 20.03
N TYR A 370 -2.89 -10.74 21.19
CA TYR A 370 -2.59 -12.04 21.80
C TYR A 370 -3.85 -12.82 22.19
N GLN A 371 -4.86 -12.15 22.75
CA GLN A 371 -6.15 -12.76 23.04
C GLN A 371 -6.80 -13.34 21.77
N ASN A 372 -6.80 -12.59 20.67
CA ASN A 372 -7.35 -13.07 19.40
C ASN A 372 -6.52 -14.20 18.79
N LEU A 373 -5.18 -14.13 18.87
CA LEU A 373 -4.29 -15.15 18.31
C LEU A 373 -4.50 -16.50 19.01
N LEU A 374 -4.44 -16.52 20.34
CA LEU A 374 -4.57 -17.75 21.11
C LEU A 374 -6.04 -18.24 21.16
N GLY A 375 -7.00 -17.33 20.99
CA GLY A 375 -8.39 -17.69 20.72
C GLY A 375 -8.59 -18.54 19.46
N THR A 376 -7.68 -18.48 18.47
CA THR A 376 -7.75 -19.37 17.29
C THR A 376 -7.50 -20.84 17.64
N GLU A 377 -6.82 -21.10 18.76
CA GLU A 377 -6.57 -22.44 19.32
C GLU A 377 -7.61 -22.83 20.39
N GLY A 378 -8.67 -22.03 20.56
CA GLY A 378 -9.67 -22.22 21.60
C GLY A 378 -9.20 -21.85 23.02
N LEU A 379 -8.08 -21.13 23.13
CA LEU A 379 -7.55 -20.66 24.41
C LEU A 379 -8.05 -19.25 24.73
N GLU A 380 -8.80 -19.11 25.82
CA GLU A 380 -9.21 -17.81 26.34
C GLU A 380 -8.19 -17.30 27.35
N ILE A 381 -7.74 -16.06 27.18
CA ILE A 381 -6.70 -15.45 28.02
C ILE A 381 -7.18 -14.11 28.53
N LEU A 382 -7.02 -13.91 29.84
CA LEU A 382 -7.36 -12.68 30.51
C LEU A 382 -6.10 -12.14 31.17
N PHE A 383 -5.77 -10.90 30.84
CA PHE A 383 -4.69 -10.17 31.50
C PHE A 383 -5.32 -9.35 32.63
N SER A 384 -4.94 -9.65 33.88
CA SER A 384 -5.35 -8.83 35.03
C SER A 384 -4.72 -7.44 34.96
N GLU A 385 -5.35 -6.47 35.64
CA GLU A 385 -4.83 -5.11 35.71
C GLU A 385 -3.40 -5.08 36.29
N ASP A 386 -3.16 -5.81 37.38
CA ASP A 386 -1.83 -5.94 38.00
C ASP A 386 -0.78 -6.51 37.03
N ALA A 387 -1.15 -7.49 36.19
CA ALA A 387 -0.23 -8.07 35.22
C ALA A 387 0.12 -7.07 34.10
N ILE A 388 -0.86 -6.27 33.65
CA ILE A 388 -0.62 -5.22 32.66
C ILE A 388 0.28 -4.13 33.24
N GLU A 389 0.05 -3.76 34.50
CA GLU A 389 0.88 -2.79 35.21
C GLU A 389 2.32 -3.29 35.38
N GLU A 390 2.50 -4.57 35.71
CA GLU A 390 3.81 -5.20 35.85
C GLU A 390 4.56 -5.23 34.50
N ILE A 391 3.89 -5.63 33.41
CA ILE A 391 4.47 -5.58 32.05
C ILE A 391 4.90 -4.16 31.69
N ALA A 392 4.06 -3.17 31.98
CA ALA A 392 4.38 -1.76 31.73
C ALA A 392 5.55 -1.27 32.58
N THR A 393 5.66 -1.72 33.84
CA THR A 393 6.77 -1.40 34.74
C THR A 393 8.08 -1.96 34.19
N MET A 394 8.11 -3.24 33.85
CA MET A 394 9.29 -3.88 33.25
C MET A 394 9.71 -3.19 31.95
N ALA A 395 8.75 -2.79 31.11
CA ALA A 395 9.06 -2.07 29.86
C ALA A 395 9.70 -0.69 30.10
N VAL A 396 9.33 0.00 31.17
CA VAL A 396 9.95 1.28 31.55
C VAL A 396 11.34 1.07 32.12
N GLU A 397 11.58 0.04 32.92
CA GLU A 397 12.89 -0.23 33.52
C GLU A 397 13.95 -0.64 32.49
N ILE A 398 13.54 -1.29 31.39
CA ILE A 398 14.44 -1.72 30.31
C ILE A 398 14.80 -0.57 29.36
N ASN A 399 13.95 0.45 29.23
CA ASN A 399 14.17 1.62 28.36
C ASN A 399 14.91 2.75 29.08
#